data_AF-A0AAW9SE65-F1
#
_entry.id   AF-A0AAW9SE65-F1
#
_cell.length_a   1.000
_cell.length_b   1.000
_cell.length_c   1.000
_cell.angle_alpha   90.00
_cell.angle_beta   90.00
_cell.angle_gamma   90.00
#
_symmetry.space_group_name_H-M   'P 1'
#
loop_
_entity.id
_entity.type
_entity.pdbx_description
1 polymer ?
#
loop_
_entity_poly.entity_id
_entity_poly.type
_entity_poly.pdbx_seq_one_letter_code
_entity_poly.pdbx_strand_id
1 'polypeptide(L)'
;MAALIEKHADTPPKVALTLKREGDRLHIHARALEATRPCVVYAVQYEPARDVMIERGENAGRSIRYTHIVRDWTEVGTLPEDAPFEAMMTVDAALPVVVLVQEDRFGPIVAAARLE
;
A
#
# COMPACT_ATOMS: atom_id res chain seq x y z
N MET A 1 21.02 1.15 -0.58
CA MET A 1 19.55 1.28 -0.67
C MET A 1 18.84 0.21 0.16
N ALA A 2 19.27 -1.06 0.13
CA ALA A 2 18.75 -2.11 1.02
C ALA A 2 18.94 -1.85 2.54
N ALA A 3 20.08 -1.25 2.93
CA ALA A 3 20.43 -1.05 4.34
C ALA A 3 19.49 -0.12 5.14
N LEU A 4 18.74 0.78 4.48
CA LEU A 4 17.73 1.61 5.17
C LEU A 4 16.38 0.90 5.35
N ILE A 5 16.07 -0.05 4.46
CA ILE A 5 14.84 -0.87 4.54
C ILE A 5 14.99 -1.90 5.66
N GLU A 6 16.17 -2.52 5.77
CA GLU A 6 16.50 -3.47 6.84
C GLU A 6 16.53 -2.80 8.22
N LYS A 7 17.13 -1.60 8.34
CA LYS A 7 17.16 -0.85 9.61
C LYS A 7 15.75 -0.44 10.10
N HIS A 8 14.78 -0.30 9.20
CA HIS A 8 13.40 -0.03 9.56
C HIS A 8 12.64 -1.30 10.01
N ALA A 9 13.04 -2.48 9.53
CA ALA A 9 12.44 -3.76 9.92
C ALA A 9 12.71 -4.13 11.41
N ASP A 10 13.81 -3.63 11.99
CA ASP A 10 14.14 -3.78 13.41
C ASP A 10 13.38 -2.80 14.33
N THR A 11 12.55 -1.92 13.77
CA THR A 11 11.72 -1.00 14.56
C THR A 11 10.44 -1.73 14.98
N PRO A 12 10.06 -1.72 16.27
CA PRO A 12 8.79 -2.27 16.72
C PRO A 12 7.63 -1.70 15.89
N PRO A 13 6.66 -2.53 15.45
CA PRO A 13 5.55 -2.03 14.66
C PRO A 13 4.77 -1.01 15.46
N LYS A 14 4.56 0.19 14.90
CA LYS A 14 3.72 1.24 15.52
C LYS A 14 2.23 0.96 15.34
N VAL A 15 1.88 0.26 14.27
CA VAL A 15 0.51 -0.07 13.90
C VAL A 15 0.44 -1.56 13.56
N ALA A 16 -0.48 -2.28 14.20
CA ALA A 16 -0.88 -3.61 13.77
C ALA A 16 -1.86 -3.47 12.60
N LEU A 17 -1.54 -4.06 11.45
CA LEU A 17 -2.36 -4.03 10.24
C LEU A 17 -2.65 -5.46 9.79
N THR A 18 -3.91 -5.77 9.52
CA THR A 18 -4.35 -7.07 9.03
C THR A 18 -5.34 -6.88 7.90
N LEU A 19 -5.14 -7.66 6.83
CA LEU A 19 -5.96 -7.62 5.63
C LEU A 19 -6.60 -8.98 5.41
N LYS A 20 -7.85 -8.98 4.92
CA LYS A 20 -8.52 -10.18 4.41
C LYS A 20 -9.22 -9.83 3.12
N ARG A 21 -9.09 -10.69 2.11
CA ARG A 21 -9.82 -10.58 0.84
C ARG A 21 -10.85 -11.69 0.74
N GLU A 22 -12.07 -11.33 0.38
CA GLU A 22 -13.19 -12.22 0.10
C GLU A 22 -13.76 -11.87 -1.28
N GLY A 23 -13.26 -12.55 -2.32
CA GLY A 23 -13.57 -12.17 -3.71
C GLY A 23 -13.03 -10.79 -4.05
N ASP A 24 -13.91 -9.87 -4.40
CA ASP A 24 -13.62 -8.47 -4.70
C ASP A 24 -13.68 -7.56 -3.46
N ARG A 25 -13.96 -8.11 -2.27
CA ARG A 25 -14.05 -7.34 -1.02
C ARG A 25 -12.75 -7.41 -0.24
N LEU A 26 -12.17 -6.23 0.01
CA LEU A 26 -11.04 -6.07 0.92
C LEU A 26 -11.55 -5.62 2.28
N HIS A 27 -11.21 -6.38 3.32
CA HIS A 27 -11.40 -6.04 4.72
C HIS A 27 -10.06 -5.57 5.29
N ILE A 28 -10.07 -4.40 5.93
CA ILE A 28 -8.90 -3.75 6.51
C ILE A 28 -9.18 -3.58 8.00
N HIS A 29 -8.27 -4.10 8.84
CA HIS A 29 -8.25 -3.82 10.26
C HIS A 29 -6.89 -3.24 10.64
N ALA A 30 -6.89 -2.07 11.28
CA ALA A 30 -5.67 -1.43 11.77
C ALA A 30 -5.85 -0.96 13.23
N ARG A 31 -4.78 -1.01 14.01
CA ARG A 31 -4.77 -0.54 15.40
C ARG A 31 -3.40 0.04 15.75
N ALA A 32 -3.39 1.25 16.30
CA ALA A 32 -2.20 1.82 16.91
C ALA A 32 -1.74 0.98 18.12
N LEU A 33 -0.48 0.60 18.15
CA LEU A 33 0.13 -0.16 19.27
C LEU A 33 0.72 0.75 20.34
N GLU A 34 0.97 2.01 19.99
CA GLU A 34 1.39 3.10 20.87
C GLU A 34 0.75 4.40 20.39
N ALA A 35 0.80 5.46 21.21
CA ALA A 35 0.29 6.77 20.82
C ALA A 35 1.01 7.25 19.55
N THR A 36 0.25 7.39 18.46
CA THR A 36 0.75 7.82 17.15
C THR A 36 0.13 9.16 16.78
N ARG A 37 0.78 9.88 15.88
CA ARG A 37 0.13 10.98 15.18
C ARG A 37 -1.06 10.45 14.37
N PRO A 38 -2.03 11.31 14.01
CA PRO A 38 -3.08 10.95 13.07
C PRO A 38 -2.49 10.29 11.82
N CYS A 39 -3.04 9.14 11.44
CA CYS A 39 -2.58 8.40 10.27
C CYS A 39 -3.69 8.23 9.26
N VAL A 40 -3.36 8.34 7.98
CA VAL A 40 -4.25 8.07 6.86
C VAL A 40 -4.00 6.65 6.35
N VAL A 41 -5.08 5.93 6.05
CA VAL A 41 -5.07 4.58 5.49
C VAL A 41 -5.35 4.70 3.99
N TYR A 42 -4.39 4.25 3.18
CA TYR A 42 -4.50 4.19 1.72
C TYR A 42 -4.59 2.75 1.23
N ALA A 43 -5.38 2.49 0.21
CA ALA A 43 -5.38 1.26 -0.55
C ALA A 43 -4.87 1.53 -1.98
N VAL A 44 -3.91 0.73 -2.43
CA VAL A 44 -3.24 0.89 -3.71
C VAL A 44 -3.32 -0.41 -4.49
N GLN A 45 -3.98 -0.39 -5.65
CA GLN A 45 -3.99 -1.51 -6.57
C GLN A 45 -2.95 -1.29 -7.66
N TYR A 46 -2.23 -2.35 -8.02
CA TYR A 46 -1.16 -2.23 -9.02
C TYR A 46 -1.10 -3.45 -9.94
N GLU A 47 -0.63 -3.22 -11.16
CA GLU A 47 -0.29 -4.30 -12.09
C GLU A 47 1.17 -4.74 -11.84
N PRO A 48 1.44 -6.03 -11.56
CA PRO A 48 2.77 -6.50 -11.19
C PRO A 48 3.84 -6.18 -12.22
N ALA A 49 3.53 -6.36 -13.50
CA ALA A 49 4.42 -5.97 -14.59
C ALA A 49 3.66 -5.80 -15.90
N ARG A 50 4.14 -4.86 -16.73
CA ARG A 50 3.71 -4.71 -18.12
C ARG A 50 4.91 -4.40 -19.00
N ASP A 51 5.01 -5.12 -20.11
CA ASP A 51 5.97 -4.84 -21.16
C ASP A 51 5.38 -3.80 -22.12
N VAL A 52 6.10 -2.69 -22.31
CA VAL A 52 5.69 -1.61 -23.21
C VAL A 52 6.70 -1.53 -24.35
N MET A 53 6.21 -1.71 -25.58
CA MET A 53 6.99 -1.45 -26.78
C MET A 53 7.06 0.06 -27.01
N ILE A 54 8.27 0.61 -27.07
CA ILE A 54 8.46 2.03 -27.39
C ILE A 54 8.51 2.17 -28.91
N GLU A 55 7.45 2.72 -29.49
CA GLU A 55 7.29 2.83 -30.94
C GLU A 55 8.08 3.99 -31.56
N ARG A 56 8.39 5.05 -30.80
CA ARG A 56 9.07 6.26 -31.29
C ARG A 56 9.96 6.90 -30.21
N GLY A 57 10.93 7.71 -30.64
CA GLY A 57 11.85 8.45 -29.77
C GLY A 57 13.20 7.76 -29.57
N GLU A 58 14.03 8.29 -28.66
CA GLU A 58 15.40 7.80 -28.42
C GLU A 58 15.46 6.33 -27.98
N ASN A 59 14.40 5.83 -27.35
CA ASN A 59 14.27 4.44 -26.94
C ASN A 59 13.46 3.57 -27.91
N ALA A 60 13.19 4.05 -29.14
CA ALA A 60 12.43 3.31 -30.14
C ALA A 60 13.05 1.93 -30.42
N GLY A 61 12.20 0.90 -30.48
CA GLY A 61 12.60 -0.49 -30.71
C GLY A 61 13.02 -1.25 -29.44
N ARG A 62 12.99 -0.60 -28.27
CA ARG A 62 13.23 -1.28 -26.98
C ARG A 62 11.89 -1.67 -26.35
N SER A 63 11.84 -2.87 -25.77
CA SER A 63 10.79 -3.27 -24.84
C SER A 63 11.25 -2.91 -23.43
N ILE A 64 10.50 -2.05 -22.74
CA ILE A 64 10.76 -1.72 -21.33
C ILE A 64 9.71 -2.42 -20.48
N ARG A 65 10.18 -3.21 -19.51
CA ARG A 65 9.33 -3.83 -18.49
C ARG A 65 9.13 -2.85 -17.35
N TYR A 66 7.91 -2.38 -17.18
CA TYR A 66 7.50 -1.65 -15.99
C TYR A 66 7.00 -2.64 -14.93
N THR A 67 7.28 -2.40 -13.66
CA THR A 67 6.83 -3.24 -12.54
C THR A 67 6.10 -2.42 -11.49
N HIS A 68 5.13 -3.00 -10.79
CA HIS A 68 4.33 -2.34 -9.75
C HIS A 68 3.63 -1.06 -10.24
N ILE A 69 2.96 -1.16 -11.40
CA ILE A 69 2.30 -0.03 -12.03
C ILE A 69 1.01 0.27 -11.27
N VAL A 70 0.98 1.35 -10.50
CA VAL A 70 -0.22 1.77 -9.77
C VAL A 70 -1.37 1.98 -10.75
N ARG A 71 -2.48 1.29 -10.50
CA ARG A 71 -3.74 1.37 -11.25
C ARG A 71 -4.79 2.18 -10.50
N ASP A 72 -4.78 2.09 -9.17
CA ASP A 72 -5.67 2.87 -8.31
C ASP A 72 -4.98 3.24 -6.99
N TRP A 73 -5.32 4.41 -6.46
CA TRP A 73 -4.86 4.90 -5.16
C TRP A 73 -6.01 5.59 -4.45
N THR A 74 -6.53 4.95 -3.41
CA THR A 74 -7.72 5.39 -2.70
C THR A 74 -7.41 5.68 -1.23
N GLU A 75 -7.84 6.84 -0.75
CA GLU A 75 -7.92 7.12 0.69
C GLU A 75 -9.12 6.37 1.28
N VAL A 76 -8.85 5.46 2.22
CA VAL A 76 -9.89 4.63 2.86
C VAL A 76 -10.45 5.33 4.10
N GLY A 77 -9.58 6.06 4.83
CA GLY A 77 -9.97 6.84 5.99
C GLY A 77 -8.80 7.10 6.95
N THR A 78 -9.12 7.57 8.14
CA THR A 78 -8.14 7.94 9.17
C THR A 78 -8.14 6.91 10.30
N LEU A 79 -6.95 6.45 10.70
CA LEU A 79 -6.77 5.61 11.88
C LEU A 79 -6.97 6.47 13.15
N PRO A 80 -7.94 6.14 14.02
CA PRO A 80 -8.08 6.79 15.32
C PRO A 80 -6.94 6.41 16.28
N GLU A 81 -6.65 7.28 17.24
CA GLU A 81 -5.53 7.12 18.18
C GLU A 81 -5.78 6.03 19.24
N ASP A 82 -7.04 5.84 19.65
CA ASP A 82 -7.45 5.02 20.80
C ASP A 82 -8.44 3.90 20.46
N ALA A 83 -8.76 3.73 19.18
CA ALA A 83 -9.72 2.75 18.68
C ALA A 83 -9.15 1.95 17.49
N PRO A 84 -9.69 0.75 17.19
CA PRO A 84 -9.38 0.09 15.93
C PRO A 84 -10.01 0.86 14.76
N PHE A 85 -9.31 0.88 13.63
CA PHE A 85 -9.87 1.22 12.34
C PHE A 85 -10.35 -0.05 11.64
N GLU A 86 -11.59 -0.03 11.17
CA GLU A 86 -12.16 -1.08 10.35
C GLU A 86 -12.80 -0.49 9.10
N ALA A 87 -12.44 -1.04 7.94
CA ALA A 87 -13.03 -0.64 6.67
C ALA A 87 -13.23 -1.84 5.75
N MET A 88 -14.19 -1.70 4.86
CA MET A 88 -14.48 -2.65 3.81
C MET A 88 -14.69 -1.90 2.51
N MET A 89 -13.99 -2.31 1.46
CA MET A 89 -14.12 -1.71 0.13
C MET A 89 -14.06 -2.76 -0.97
N THR A 90 -14.62 -2.42 -2.12
CA THR A 90 -14.48 -3.23 -3.33
C THR A 90 -13.17 -2.88 -4.03
N VAL A 91 -12.45 -3.91 -4.45
CA VAL A 91 -11.19 -3.82 -5.22
C VAL A 91 -11.28 -4.75 -6.44
N ASP A 92 -10.43 -4.53 -7.44
CA ASP A 92 -10.31 -5.46 -8.55
C ASP A 92 -9.62 -6.74 -8.05
N ALA A 93 -10.35 -7.85 -8.04
CA ALA A 93 -9.84 -9.14 -7.60
C ALA A 93 -8.72 -9.70 -8.50
N ALA A 94 -8.53 -9.15 -9.71
CA ALA A 94 -7.45 -9.52 -10.60
C ALA A 94 -6.13 -8.78 -10.31
N LEU A 95 -6.16 -7.76 -9.44
CA LEU A 95 -4.99 -6.97 -9.09
C LEU A 95 -4.58 -7.20 -7.64
N PRO A 96 -3.26 -7.29 -7.35
CA PRO A 96 -2.77 -7.17 -6.00
C PRO A 96 -3.12 -5.82 -5.39
N VAL A 97 -3.30 -5.81 -4.07
CA VAL A 97 -3.56 -4.60 -3.29
C VAL A 97 -2.56 -4.44 -2.16
N VAL A 98 -2.02 -3.24 -2.00
CA VAL A 98 -1.22 -2.82 -0.85
C VAL A 98 -2.05 -1.86 -0.02
N VAL A 99 -2.11 -2.07 1.28
CA VAL A 99 -2.63 -1.08 2.23
C VAL A 99 -1.46 -0.44 2.93
N LEU A 100 -1.46 0.90 2.96
CA LEU A 100 -0.47 1.74 3.59
C LEU A 100 -1.11 2.52 4.73
N VAL A 101 -0.47 2.56 5.89
CA VAL A 101 -0.83 3.46 6.99
C VAL A 101 0.28 4.49 7.11
N GLN A 102 -0.05 5.76 6.90
CA GLN A 102 0.91 6.85 6.81
C GLN A 102 0.55 7.96 7.80
N GLU A 103 1.53 8.44 8.57
CA GLU A 103 1.34 9.62 9.42
C GLU A 103 0.95 10.85 8.56
N ASP A 104 0.16 11.76 9.13
CA ASP A 104 -0.31 12.98 8.45
C ASP A 104 0.82 13.83 7.84
N ARG A 105 0.43 14.77 6.96
CA ARG A 105 1.35 15.75 6.33
C ARG A 105 2.55 15.10 5.63
N PHE A 106 2.29 14.03 4.87
CA PHE A 106 3.32 13.28 4.14
C PHE A 106 4.39 12.70 5.09
N GLY A 107 3.97 12.24 6.27
CA GLY A 107 4.82 11.58 7.24
C GLY A 107 5.27 10.18 6.80
N PRO A 108 6.03 9.47 7.65
CA PRO A 108 6.49 8.12 7.35
C PRO A 108 5.31 7.15 7.19
N ILE A 109 5.51 6.11 6.37
CA ILE A 109 4.66 4.92 6.37
C ILE A 109 5.01 4.13 7.63
N VAL A 110 4.01 3.90 8.49
CA VAL A 110 4.18 3.24 9.81
C VAL A 110 3.68 1.80 9.83
N ALA A 111 2.91 1.40 8.81
CA ALA A 111 2.60 0.01 8.51
C ALA A 111 2.26 -0.16 7.02
N ALA A 112 2.55 -1.35 6.49
CA ALA A 112 2.13 -1.75 5.16
C ALA A 112 1.80 -3.25 5.14
N ALA A 113 0.80 -3.64 4.38
CA ALA A 113 0.43 -5.04 4.16
C ALA A 113 -0.03 -5.22 2.71
N ARG A 114 0.15 -6.42 2.16
CA ARG A 114 -0.19 -6.74 0.78
C ARG A 114 -1.02 -8.02 0.71
N LEU A 115 -1.98 -8.06 -0.21
CA LEU A 115 -2.66 -9.27 -0.68
C LEU A 115 -2.52 -9.40 -2.19
N GLU A 116 -2.41 -10.64 -2.67
CA GLU A 116 -2.42 -10.97 -4.10
C GLU A 116 -3.85 -11.13 -4.63
#